data_AF-A0A1R1SET7-F1
#
_entry.id   AF-A0A1R1SET7-F1
#
_cell.length_a   1.000
_cell.length_b   1.000
_cell.length_c   1.000
_cell.angle_alpha   90.00
_cell.angle_beta   90.00
_cell.angle_gamma   90.00
#
_symmetry.space_group_name_H-M   'P 1'
#
loop_
_entity.id
_entity.type
_entity.pdbx_description
1 polymer ?
#
loop_
_entity_poly.entity_id
_entity_poly.type
_entity_poly.pdbx_seq_one_letter_code
_entity_poly.pdbx_strand_id
1 'polypeptide(L)'
;MRRRADTLGFTEGAVWTEAQVGTNAIGTALAEVAPVELLSGEHFEQDQHTWYCTACPVHDPRTGDLLGVIDISGPALTLHPAIGALAETGRRLMEAQIWRCHQEHLERLRQSAEPLLAATSGPALVVDDHGWVAHSSGVAVGARIPAPAARQTLAVPGYGVCVPERLPNGWLVRPYSGGRKVLLELDLSSAPSLQVQAGDTAWRRLVTKRHAEILALLHRAGPAGMSAEALSQALFGDTGHLIAARAEVSRLRRQLGGIVATRPYRLADGVRLTVTHGDAGEP
;
A
#
# COMPACT_ATOMS: atom_id res chain seq x y z
N MET A 1 2.11 25.54 36.15
CA MET A 1 2.15 24.55 35.06
C MET A 1 2.57 25.18 33.76
N ARG A 2 1.75 25.99 33.08
CA ARG A 2 2.08 26.61 31.77
C ARG A 2 3.46 27.31 31.72
N ARG A 3 3.73 28.25 32.63
CA ARG A 3 5.06 28.90 32.75
C ARG A 3 6.24 27.94 32.93
N ARG A 4 6.05 26.81 33.64
CA ARG A 4 7.11 25.79 33.81
C ARG A 4 7.31 24.97 32.53
N ALA A 5 6.23 24.68 31.79
CA ALA A 5 6.31 24.01 30.49
C ALA A 5 6.99 24.91 29.43
N ASP A 6 6.66 26.21 29.43
CA ASP A 6 7.28 27.19 28.52
C ASP A 6 8.80 27.29 28.77
N THR A 7 9.24 27.15 30.03
CA THR A 7 10.67 27.15 30.40
C THR A 7 11.42 25.93 29.86
N LEU A 8 10.72 24.82 29.64
CA LEU A 8 11.27 23.61 29.02
C LEU A 8 11.21 23.63 27.48
N GLY A 9 10.70 24.70 26.87
CA GLY A 9 10.56 24.77 25.42
C GLY A 9 9.40 23.93 24.87
N PHE A 10 8.38 23.63 25.69
CA PHE A 10 7.11 23.08 25.19
C PHE A 10 6.30 24.16 24.46
N THR A 11 6.83 24.63 23.35
CA THR A 11 6.21 25.62 22.46
C THR A 11 5.80 24.96 21.15
N GLU A 12 4.74 25.47 20.53
CA GLU A 12 4.33 25.02 19.20
C GLU A 12 5.49 25.14 18.19
N GLY A 13 5.70 24.10 17.38
CA GLY A 13 6.80 24.02 16.42
C GLY A 13 8.15 23.59 17.01
N ALA A 14 8.25 23.37 18.32
CA ALA A 14 9.45 22.77 18.92
C ALA A 14 9.65 21.33 18.43
N VAL A 15 10.91 20.94 18.26
CA VAL A 15 11.30 19.61 17.77
C VAL A 15 11.86 18.79 18.93
N TRP A 16 11.16 17.70 19.25
CA TRP A 16 11.42 16.84 20.41
C TRP A 16 11.99 15.47 20.04
N THR A 17 12.67 15.38 18.89
CA THR A 17 13.39 14.15 18.52
C THR A 17 14.51 13.88 19.52
N GLU A 18 14.85 12.61 19.72
CA GLU A 18 15.96 12.26 20.63
C GLU A 18 17.29 12.86 20.19
N ALA A 19 17.51 13.03 18.89
CA ALA A 19 18.70 13.69 18.35
C ALA A 19 18.83 15.16 18.79
N GLN A 20 17.72 15.82 19.13
CA GLN A 20 17.70 17.23 19.50
C GLN A 20 17.63 17.46 21.01
N VAL A 21 16.88 16.64 21.73
CA VAL A 21 16.57 16.85 23.16
C VAL A 21 17.17 15.75 24.06
N GLY A 22 17.71 14.68 23.48
CA GLY A 22 18.06 13.46 24.20
C GLY A 22 16.82 12.60 24.50
N THR A 23 17.02 11.49 25.22
CA THR A 23 15.93 10.57 25.61
C THR A 23 14.79 11.33 26.29
N ASN A 24 13.62 11.26 25.66
CA ASN A 24 12.38 11.93 26.09
C ASN A 24 11.18 11.14 25.54
N ALA A 25 10.02 11.20 26.20
CA ALA A 25 8.92 10.28 25.88
C ALA A 25 8.40 10.46 24.44
N ILE A 26 8.38 11.69 23.91
CA ILE A 26 7.92 11.98 22.54
C ILE A 26 8.87 11.34 21.51
N GLY A 27 10.16 11.67 21.60
CA GLY A 27 11.20 11.18 20.69
C GLY A 27 11.33 9.67 20.75
N THR A 28 11.36 9.10 21.96
CA THR A 28 11.49 7.65 22.17
C THR A 28 10.24 6.92 21.67
N ALA A 29 9.02 7.42 21.91
CA ALA A 29 7.79 6.78 21.39
C ALA A 29 7.73 6.80 19.85
N LEU A 30 8.25 7.85 19.21
CA LEU A 30 8.38 7.91 17.75
C LEU A 30 9.41 6.90 17.22
N ALA A 31 10.55 6.75 17.90
CA ALA A 31 11.62 5.86 17.48
C ALA A 31 11.25 4.38 17.67
N GLU A 32 10.65 4.04 18.81
CA GLU A 32 10.26 2.67 19.16
C GLU A 32 8.92 2.26 18.54
N VAL A 33 8.14 3.22 18.04
CA VAL A 33 6.77 3.01 17.53
C VAL A 33 5.91 2.28 18.59
N ALA A 34 6.12 2.63 19.85
CA ALA A 34 5.49 2.02 21.02
C ALA A 34 5.13 3.08 22.07
N PRO A 35 4.13 2.82 22.92
CA PRO A 35 3.87 3.66 24.08
C PRO A 35 5.08 3.70 25.02
N VAL A 36 5.42 4.89 25.50
CA VAL A 36 6.56 5.13 26.40
C VAL A 36 6.10 5.95 27.60
N GLU A 37 6.55 5.56 28.78
CA GLU A 37 6.43 6.36 29.99
C GLU A 37 7.83 6.58 30.55
N LEU A 38 8.20 7.85 30.77
CA LEU A 38 9.46 8.23 31.39
C LEU A 38 9.19 9.05 32.66
N LEU A 39 9.94 8.76 33.70
CA LEU A 39 9.87 9.43 34.99
C LEU A 39 11.23 9.99 35.39
N SER A 40 11.25 11.29 35.71
CA SER A 40 12.38 11.94 36.37
C SER A 40 13.73 11.67 35.67
N GLY A 41 14.66 10.98 36.34
CA GLY A 41 16.00 10.67 35.84
C GLY A 41 16.07 9.79 34.59
N GLU A 42 14.94 9.26 34.11
CA GLU A 42 14.85 8.56 32.83
C GLU A 42 14.91 9.53 31.63
N HIS A 43 14.68 10.83 31.85
CA HIS A 43 14.97 11.86 30.86
C HIS A 43 16.47 12.11 30.78
N PHE A 44 16.99 12.31 29.56
CA PHE A 44 18.41 12.61 29.36
C PHE A 44 18.79 13.97 29.97
N GLU A 45 17.98 15.00 29.72
CA GLU A 45 18.26 16.36 30.21
C GLU A 45 17.81 16.54 31.67
N GLN A 46 18.69 17.13 32.49
CA GLN A 46 18.46 17.26 33.94
C GLN A 46 17.29 18.19 34.26
N ASP A 47 17.07 19.20 33.44
CA ASP A 47 15.95 20.14 33.60
C ASP A 47 14.57 19.43 33.52
N GLN A 48 14.52 18.27 32.87
CA GLN A 48 13.31 17.44 32.73
C GLN A 48 13.11 16.45 33.89
N HIS A 49 14.08 16.30 34.81
CA HIS A 49 13.98 15.34 35.93
C HIS A 49 12.86 15.66 36.92
N THR A 50 12.28 16.85 36.85
CA THR A 50 11.11 17.22 37.65
C THR A 50 9.77 16.80 37.02
N TRP A 51 9.80 16.13 35.86
CA TRP A 51 8.63 15.75 35.07
C TRP A 51 8.48 14.23 34.92
N TYR A 52 7.24 13.81 34.71
CA TYR A 52 6.90 12.57 34.04
C TYR A 52 6.33 12.91 32.66
N CYS A 53 6.49 12.00 31.72
CA CYS A 53 5.93 12.10 30.38
C CYS A 53 5.38 10.73 29.96
N THR A 54 4.13 10.69 29.51
CA THR A 54 3.48 9.49 28.98
C THR A 54 3.09 9.75 27.53
N ALA A 55 3.74 9.05 26.60
CA ALA A 55 3.60 9.22 25.17
C ALA A 55 3.01 7.97 24.51
N CYS A 56 2.09 8.17 23.56
CA CYS A 56 1.42 7.11 22.82
C CYS A 56 1.42 7.41 21.31
N PRO A 57 2.00 6.55 20.45
CA PRO A 57 2.06 6.77 19.01
C PRO A 57 0.69 6.60 18.34
N VAL A 58 0.26 7.58 17.55
CA VAL A 58 -0.98 7.57 16.77
C VAL A 58 -0.70 7.05 15.38
N HIS A 59 -1.46 6.03 14.94
CA HIS A 59 -1.32 5.46 13.62
C HIS A 59 -2.49 5.83 12.71
N ASP A 60 -2.25 5.87 11.42
CA ASP A 60 -3.32 5.94 10.44
C ASP A 60 -4.06 4.59 10.39
N PRO A 61 -5.34 4.51 10.79
CA PRO A 61 -6.08 3.25 10.75
C PRO A 61 -6.28 2.69 9.32
N ARG A 62 -6.00 3.48 8.28
CA ARG A 62 -6.17 3.12 6.88
C ARG A 62 -4.93 2.49 6.27
N THR A 63 -3.75 2.95 6.70
CA THR A 63 -2.45 2.53 6.12
C THR A 63 -1.56 1.81 7.13
N GLY A 64 -1.75 2.07 8.43
CA GLY A 64 -0.87 1.65 9.51
C GLY A 64 0.32 2.58 9.71
N ASP A 65 0.43 3.67 8.95
CA ASP A 65 1.56 4.59 9.05
C ASP A 65 1.52 5.37 10.37
N LEU A 66 2.68 5.63 10.94
CA LEU A 66 2.81 6.49 12.12
C LEU A 66 2.52 7.94 11.74
N LEU A 67 1.49 8.53 12.35
CA LEU A 67 1.08 9.92 12.11
C LEU A 67 1.67 10.92 13.11
N GLY A 68 1.96 10.46 14.32
CA GLY A 68 2.49 11.30 15.39
C GLY A 68 2.36 10.64 16.76
N VAL A 69 2.39 11.45 17.82
CA VAL A 69 2.32 11.00 19.21
C VAL A 69 1.37 11.90 20.00
N ILE A 70 0.63 11.30 20.93
CA ILE A 70 -0.05 12.01 22.02
C ILE A 70 0.81 11.87 23.26
N ASP A 71 1.25 12.99 23.82
CA ASP A 71 2.01 13.04 25.06
C ASP A 71 1.23 13.75 26.16
N ILE A 72 1.33 13.23 27.38
CA ILE A 72 0.86 13.89 28.59
C ILE A 72 2.06 14.04 29.54
N SER A 73 2.48 15.29 29.72
CA SER A 73 3.55 15.67 30.63
C SER A 73 3.02 16.31 31.90
N GLY A 74 3.63 16.01 33.05
CA GLY A 74 3.29 16.62 34.33
C GLY A 74 4.42 16.52 35.36
N PRO A 75 4.27 17.08 36.57
CA PRO A 75 5.31 17.03 37.59
C PRO A 75 5.50 15.59 38.09
N ALA A 76 6.74 15.11 38.17
CA ALA A 76 7.07 13.70 38.45
C ALA A 76 6.32 13.11 39.66
N LEU A 77 6.16 13.91 40.72
CA LEU A 77 5.50 13.48 41.96
C LEU A 77 3.97 13.36 41.87
N THR A 78 3.36 13.70 40.73
CA THR A 78 1.92 13.57 40.50
C THR A 78 1.57 12.49 39.49
N LEU A 79 2.54 11.64 39.10
CA LEU A 79 2.27 10.51 38.20
C LEU A 79 1.20 9.61 38.84
N HIS A 80 0.16 9.33 38.06
CA HIS A 80 -0.97 8.49 38.47
C HIS A 80 -1.27 7.50 37.33
N PRO A 81 -1.56 6.21 37.62
CA PRO A 81 -1.82 5.20 36.58
C PRO A 81 -2.92 5.57 35.58
N ALA A 82 -3.86 6.44 35.98
CA ALA A 82 -4.90 6.95 35.09
C ALA A 82 -4.36 7.81 33.92
N ILE A 83 -3.15 8.36 34.01
CA ILE A 83 -2.56 9.16 32.94
C ILE A 83 -2.25 8.30 31.71
N GLY A 84 -1.66 7.11 31.90
CA GLY A 84 -1.49 6.11 30.84
C GLY A 84 -2.80 5.76 30.14
N ALA A 85 -3.84 5.48 30.92
CA ALA A 85 -5.17 5.19 30.38
C ALA A 85 -5.76 6.38 29.60
N LEU A 86 -5.51 7.62 30.07
CA LEU A 86 -5.98 8.83 29.40
C LEU A 86 -5.27 9.05 28.05
N ALA A 87 -3.94 8.89 28.01
CA ALA A 87 -3.16 9.00 26.77
C ALA A 87 -3.61 7.97 25.73
N GLU A 88 -3.77 6.71 26.15
CA GLU A 88 -4.26 5.63 25.30
C GLU A 88 -5.71 5.87 24.81
N THR A 89 -6.57 6.40 25.67
CA THR A 89 -7.95 6.77 25.28
C THR A 89 -7.94 7.90 24.25
N GLY A 90 -7.09 8.92 24.46
CA GLY A 90 -6.89 10.01 23.50
C GLY A 90 -6.42 9.49 22.14
N ARG A 91 -5.47 8.55 22.14
CA ARG A 91 -4.96 7.89 20.92
C ARG A 91 -6.08 7.18 20.17
N ARG A 92 -6.85 6.33 20.85
CA ARG A 92 -7.99 5.61 20.25
C ARG A 92 -9.05 6.54 19.69
N LEU A 93 -9.37 7.62 20.39
CA LEU A 93 -10.34 8.62 19.92
C LEU A 93 -9.85 9.32 18.65
N MET A 94 -8.56 9.69 18.60
CA MET A 94 -7.95 10.31 17.43
C MET A 94 -8.02 9.38 16.21
N GLU A 95 -7.61 8.11 16.37
CA GLU A 95 -7.67 7.11 15.29
C GLU A 95 -9.11 6.86 14.82
N ALA A 96 -10.06 6.75 15.76
CA ALA A 96 -11.47 6.61 15.43
C ALA A 96 -12.01 7.82 14.65
N GLN A 97 -11.58 9.03 14.99
CA GLN A 97 -11.97 10.25 14.28
C GLN A 97 -11.37 10.29 12.88
N ILE A 98 -10.11 9.90 12.69
CA ILE A 98 -9.48 9.78 11.37
C ILE A 98 -10.27 8.78 10.50
N TRP A 99 -10.61 7.63 11.06
CA TRP A 99 -11.41 6.62 10.37
C TRP A 99 -12.78 7.16 9.97
N ARG A 100 -13.46 7.88 10.88
CA ARG A 100 -14.76 8.49 10.60
C ARG A 100 -14.69 9.51 9.46
N CYS A 101 -13.72 10.42 9.49
CA CYS A 101 -13.53 11.40 8.41
C CYS A 101 -13.28 10.73 7.06
N HIS A 102 -12.58 9.59 7.06
CA HIS A 102 -12.38 8.78 5.86
C HIS A 102 -13.66 8.12 5.35
N GLN A 103 -14.48 7.54 6.24
CA GLN A 103 -15.80 6.98 5.86
C GLN A 103 -16.70 8.06 5.24
N GLU A 104 -16.71 9.27 5.81
CA GLU A 104 -17.45 10.40 5.25
C GLU A 104 -16.89 10.83 3.88
N HIS A 105 -15.58 10.72 3.66
CA HIS A 105 -14.97 10.97 2.36
C HIS A 105 -15.40 9.93 1.31
N LEU A 106 -15.39 8.64 1.65
CA LEU A 106 -15.86 7.58 0.77
C LEU A 106 -17.34 7.74 0.41
N GLU A 107 -18.18 8.12 1.37
CA GLU A 107 -19.60 8.35 1.12
C GLU A 107 -19.83 9.55 0.18
N ARG A 108 -19.09 10.65 0.38
CA ARG A 108 -19.12 11.79 -0.57
C ARG A 108 -18.65 11.38 -1.97
N LEU A 109 -17.60 10.57 -2.06
CA LEU A 109 -17.10 10.05 -3.33
C LEU A 109 -18.17 9.19 -4.02
N ARG A 110 -18.81 8.27 -3.28
CA ARG A 110 -19.90 7.42 -3.76
C ARG A 110 -21.03 8.26 -4.34
N GLN A 111 -21.53 9.24 -3.58
CA GLN A 111 -22.62 10.14 -3.99
C GLN A 111 -22.24 10.93 -5.25
N SER A 112 -21.01 11.47 -5.30
CA SER A 112 -20.55 12.24 -6.46
C SER A 112 -20.45 11.40 -7.75
N ALA A 113 -20.26 10.09 -7.62
CA ALA A 113 -20.15 9.15 -8.74
C ALA A 113 -21.48 8.53 -9.17
N GLU A 114 -22.57 8.71 -8.42
CA GLU A 114 -23.88 8.11 -8.71
C GLU A 114 -24.38 8.39 -10.14
N PRO A 115 -24.34 9.63 -10.67
CA PRO A 115 -24.81 9.90 -12.05
C PRO A 115 -24.00 9.14 -13.10
N LEU A 116 -22.69 9.02 -12.89
CA LEU A 116 -21.78 8.31 -13.79
C LEU A 116 -22.02 6.80 -13.75
N LEU A 117 -22.29 6.26 -12.56
CA LEU A 117 -22.60 4.85 -12.36
C LEU A 117 -23.95 4.48 -12.99
N ALA A 118 -24.96 5.33 -12.85
CA ALA A 118 -26.27 5.11 -13.48
C ALA A 118 -26.19 5.07 -15.02
N ALA A 119 -25.28 5.85 -15.61
CA ALA A 119 -25.02 5.85 -17.05
C ALA A 119 -24.08 4.72 -17.51
N THR A 120 -23.41 4.03 -16.59
CA THR A 120 -22.44 2.98 -16.91
C THR A 120 -23.14 1.62 -16.98
N SER A 121 -22.99 0.91 -18.10
CA SER A 121 -23.41 -0.49 -18.21
C SER A 121 -22.29 -1.44 -17.79
N GLY A 122 -22.62 -2.41 -16.95
CA GLY A 122 -21.69 -3.47 -16.52
C GLY A 122 -20.99 -3.17 -15.19
N PRO A 123 -20.08 -4.07 -14.78
CA PRO A 123 -19.46 -3.96 -13.46
C PRO A 123 -18.60 -2.69 -13.33
N ALA A 124 -18.58 -2.06 -12.16
CA ALA A 124 -17.77 -0.87 -11.89
C ALA A 124 -17.40 -0.78 -10.40
N LEU A 125 -16.24 -0.19 -10.10
CA LEU A 125 -15.84 0.18 -8.75
C LEU A 125 -15.56 1.68 -8.69
N VAL A 126 -15.89 2.31 -7.57
CA VAL A 126 -15.44 3.67 -7.25
C VAL A 126 -14.53 3.59 -6.03
N VAL A 127 -13.33 4.13 -6.13
CA VAL A 127 -12.31 4.03 -5.09
C VAL A 127 -11.59 5.35 -4.85
N ASP A 128 -11.06 5.54 -3.64
CA ASP A 128 -10.20 6.70 -3.34
C ASP A 128 -8.76 6.53 -3.88
N ASP A 129 -7.90 7.52 -3.64
CA ASP A 129 -6.49 7.51 -4.05
C ASP A 129 -5.66 6.38 -3.43
N HIS A 130 -6.12 5.79 -2.32
CA HIS A 130 -5.45 4.69 -1.62
C HIS A 130 -6.07 3.31 -1.93
N GLY A 131 -7.08 3.27 -2.82
CA GLY A 131 -7.77 2.07 -3.27
C GLY A 131 -8.91 1.61 -2.33
N TRP A 132 -9.36 2.42 -1.39
CA TRP A 132 -10.53 2.11 -0.56
C TRP A 132 -11.80 2.19 -1.39
N VAL A 133 -12.65 1.17 -1.28
CA VAL A 133 -13.84 1.02 -2.10
C VAL A 133 -14.99 1.86 -1.52
N ALA A 134 -15.38 2.90 -2.25
CA ALA A 134 -16.57 3.70 -1.98
C ALA A 134 -17.84 3.07 -2.59
N HIS A 135 -17.70 2.37 -3.71
CA HIS A 135 -18.81 1.68 -4.38
C HIS A 135 -18.34 0.45 -5.15
N SER A 136 -19.19 -0.58 -5.22
CA SER A 136 -19.02 -1.74 -6.10
C SER A 136 -20.35 -2.14 -6.73
N SER A 137 -20.37 -2.26 -8.07
CA SER A 137 -21.51 -2.77 -8.83
C SER A 137 -21.07 -3.94 -9.71
N GLY A 138 -21.85 -5.02 -9.71
CA GLY A 138 -21.61 -6.19 -10.57
C GLY A 138 -20.33 -6.99 -10.27
N VAL A 139 -19.66 -6.72 -9.13
CA VAL A 139 -18.46 -7.42 -8.68
C VAL A 139 -18.41 -7.44 -7.14
N ALA A 140 -18.00 -8.57 -6.57
CA ALA A 140 -17.65 -8.67 -5.16
C ALA A 140 -16.16 -8.39 -4.96
N VAL A 141 -15.83 -7.32 -4.25
CA VAL A 141 -14.46 -6.96 -3.84
C VAL A 141 -14.42 -6.72 -2.33
N GLY A 142 -13.24 -6.84 -1.73
CA GLY A 142 -13.04 -6.44 -0.34
C GLY A 142 -13.13 -4.91 -0.16
N ALA A 143 -12.97 -4.44 1.08
CA ALA A 143 -13.02 -3.01 1.39
C ALA A 143 -11.93 -2.18 0.68
N ARG A 144 -10.87 -2.83 0.17
CA ARG A 144 -9.73 -2.19 -0.47
C ARG A 144 -9.21 -2.99 -1.66
N ILE A 145 -8.86 -2.29 -2.73
CA ILE A 145 -8.11 -2.78 -3.89
C ILE A 145 -6.72 -2.11 -3.91
N PRO A 146 -5.76 -2.56 -4.73
CA PRO A 146 -4.47 -1.86 -4.81
C PRO A 146 -4.68 -0.42 -5.32
N ALA A 147 -3.89 0.52 -4.82
CA ALA A 147 -4.06 1.94 -5.11
C ALA A 147 -3.98 2.21 -6.63
N PRO A 148 -4.99 2.88 -7.21
CA PRO A 148 -5.00 3.21 -8.63
C PRO A 148 -3.94 4.28 -8.96
N ALA A 149 -3.41 4.21 -10.17
CA ALA A 149 -2.50 5.23 -10.70
C ALA A 149 -2.94 5.62 -12.12
N ALA A 150 -2.81 6.91 -12.45
CA ALA A 150 -3.17 7.41 -13.76
C ALA A 150 -2.41 6.64 -14.85
N ARG A 151 -3.12 6.25 -15.91
CA ARG A 151 -2.53 5.59 -17.10
C ARG A 151 -1.85 4.24 -16.80
N GLN A 152 -2.16 3.59 -15.67
CA GLN A 152 -1.67 2.26 -15.33
C GLN A 152 -2.83 1.28 -15.20
N THR A 153 -2.70 0.10 -15.80
CA THR A 153 -3.64 -0.99 -15.56
C THR A 153 -3.49 -1.52 -14.14
N LEU A 154 -4.60 -1.63 -13.45
CA LEU A 154 -4.69 -2.28 -12.15
C LEU A 154 -5.18 -3.71 -12.36
N ALA A 155 -4.89 -4.64 -11.47
CA ALA A 155 -5.86 -5.73 -11.34
C ALA A 155 -6.35 -5.89 -9.94
N VAL A 156 -7.58 -6.32 -9.93
CA VAL A 156 -8.39 -6.45 -8.75
C VAL A 156 -8.73 -7.94 -8.63
N PRO A 157 -8.37 -8.60 -7.51
CA PRO A 157 -8.69 -10.00 -7.29
C PRO A 157 -10.19 -10.28 -7.50
N GLY A 158 -10.52 -11.29 -8.30
CA GLY A 158 -11.91 -11.63 -8.64
C GLY A 158 -12.58 -10.74 -9.70
N TYR A 159 -11.94 -9.62 -10.09
CA TYR A 159 -12.49 -8.66 -11.05
C TYR A 159 -11.68 -8.58 -12.36
N GLY A 160 -10.41 -8.95 -12.32
CA GLY A 160 -9.53 -8.99 -13.51
C GLY A 160 -8.72 -7.71 -13.70
N VAL A 161 -8.22 -7.51 -14.93
CA VAL A 161 -7.47 -6.31 -15.30
C VAL A 161 -8.45 -5.15 -15.51
N CYS A 162 -8.13 -4.02 -14.91
CA CYS A 162 -8.96 -2.84 -14.88
C CYS A 162 -8.17 -1.63 -15.34
N VAL A 163 -8.89 -0.67 -15.93
CA VAL A 163 -8.33 0.63 -16.29
C VAL A 163 -8.94 1.67 -15.35
N PRO A 164 -8.15 2.28 -14.45
CA PRO A 164 -8.60 3.35 -13.59
C PRO A 164 -8.75 4.65 -14.40
N GLU A 165 -9.90 5.29 -14.25
CA GLU A 165 -10.25 6.59 -14.80
C GLU A 165 -10.33 7.61 -13.65
N ARG A 166 -9.70 8.77 -13.80
CA ARG A 166 -9.66 9.78 -12.73
C ARG A 166 -11.01 10.47 -12.60
N LEU A 167 -11.54 10.51 -11.38
CA LEU A 167 -12.63 11.37 -10.96
C LEU A 167 -12.08 12.56 -10.14
N PRO A 168 -12.88 13.63 -9.93
CA PRO A 168 -12.43 14.77 -9.13
C PRO A 168 -11.91 14.37 -7.74
N ASN A 169 -12.57 13.43 -7.07
CA ASN A 169 -12.29 13.03 -5.69
C ASN A 169 -11.93 11.53 -5.54
N GLY A 170 -11.55 10.86 -6.62
CA GLY A 170 -11.24 9.43 -6.59
C GLY A 170 -11.06 8.85 -7.98
N TRP A 171 -11.42 7.58 -8.13
CA TRP A 171 -11.22 6.82 -9.35
C TRP A 171 -12.42 5.95 -9.66
N LEU A 172 -12.74 5.88 -10.95
CA LEU A 172 -13.62 4.86 -11.49
C LEU A 172 -12.78 3.74 -12.05
N VAL A 173 -12.99 2.53 -11.56
CA VAL A 173 -12.26 1.34 -11.99
C VAL A 173 -13.25 0.41 -12.65
N ARG A 174 -13.11 0.26 -13.97
CA ARG A 174 -13.94 -0.65 -14.77
C ARG A 174 -13.10 -1.86 -15.20
N PRO A 175 -13.72 -3.04 -15.37
CA PRO A 175 -13.03 -4.15 -15.97
C PRO A 175 -12.74 -3.78 -17.40
N TYR A 176 -11.63 -4.27 -17.90
CA TYR A 176 -11.28 -4.10 -19.29
C TYR A 176 -12.20 -4.98 -20.16
N SER A 177 -13.39 -4.45 -20.50
CA SER A 177 -14.43 -5.15 -21.26
C SER A 177 -14.59 -4.52 -22.63
N GLY A 178 -14.06 -5.17 -23.67
CA GLY A 178 -14.44 -4.86 -25.05
C GLY A 178 -13.34 -5.12 -26.07
N GLY A 179 -13.03 -6.38 -26.38
CA GLY A 179 -12.32 -6.81 -27.60
C GLY A 179 -10.88 -6.32 -27.83
N ARG A 180 -10.43 -5.31 -27.10
CA ARG A 180 -9.05 -4.82 -27.10
C ARG A 180 -8.25 -5.76 -26.21
N LYS A 181 -7.06 -6.16 -26.65
CA LYS A 181 -6.17 -7.06 -25.91
C LYS A 181 -5.15 -6.19 -25.18
N VAL A 182 -4.81 -6.54 -23.95
CA VAL A 182 -3.61 -6.00 -23.32
C VAL A 182 -2.43 -6.66 -24.01
N LEU A 183 -1.69 -5.91 -24.82
CA LEU A 183 -0.51 -6.40 -25.51
C LEU A 183 0.70 -6.14 -24.61
N LEU A 184 1.40 -7.20 -24.24
CA LEU A 184 2.71 -7.12 -23.64
C LEU A 184 3.75 -7.48 -24.68
N GLU A 185 4.79 -6.68 -24.77
CA GLU A 185 6.01 -7.00 -25.51
C GLU A 185 7.14 -7.13 -24.50
N LEU A 186 7.63 -8.35 -24.30
CA LEU A 186 8.78 -8.64 -23.48
C LEU A 186 10.01 -8.72 -24.38
N ASP A 187 10.87 -7.72 -24.30
CA ASP A 187 12.13 -7.64 -25.03
C ASP A 187 13.26 -8.20 -24.15
N LEU A 188 13.85 -9.30 -24.63
CA LEU A 188 14.97 -10.02 -24.01
C LEU A 188 16.26 -9.87 -24.81
N SER A 189 16.32 -8.96 -25.79
CA SER A 189 17.52 -8.70 -26.60
C SER A 189 18.66 -8.06 -25.81
N SER A 190 18.32 -7.36 -24.72
CA SER A 190 19.26 -6.64 -23.86
C SER A 190 18.83 -6.75 -22.39
N ALA A 191 18.88 -5.66 -21.62
CA ALA A 191 18.29 -5.64 -20.29
C ALA A 191 16.78 -5.90 -20.41
N PRO A 192 16.22 -6.93 -19.73
CA PRO A 192 14.84 -7.32 -19.93
C PRO A 192 13.88 -6.14 -19.72
N SER A 193 13.09 -5.84 -20.75
CA SER A 193 12.15 -4.72 -20.71
C SER A 193 10.77 -5.18 -21.15
N LEU A 194 9.75 -4.63 -20.48
CA LEU A 194 8.36 -4.96 -20.72
C LEU A 194 7.62 -3.71 -21.14
N GLN A 195 7.10 -3.73 -22.36
CA GLN A 195 6.17 -2.73 -22.85
C GLN A 195 4.75 -3.28 -22.75
N VAL A 196 3.83 -2.45 -22.25
CA VAL A 196 2.43 -2.82 -22.07
C VAL A 196 1.58 -1.79 -22.75
N GLN A 197 0.69 -2.26 -23.63
CA GLN A 197 -0.28 -1.46 -24.34
C GLN A 197 -1.70 -1.93 -24.01
N ALA A 198 -2.52 -1.02 -23.47
CA ALA A 198 -3.91 -1.26 -23.11
C ALA A 198 -4.78 -0.10 -23.59
N GLY A 199 -5.48 -0.30 -24.72
CA GLY A 199 -6.21 0.78 -25.38
C GLY A 199 -5.25 1.89 -25.83
N ASP A 200 -5.54 3.14 -25.45
CA ASP A 200 -4.72 4.32 -25.82
C ASP A 200 -3.58 4.56 -24.84
N THR A 201 -3.38 3.66 -23.87
CA THR A 201 -2.30 3.74 -22.88
C THR A 201 -1.18 2.78 -23.24
N ALA A 202 0.05 3.29 -23.25
CA ALA A 202 1.26 2.48 -23.43
C ALA A 202 2.34 2.94 -22.43
N TRP A 203 3.03 1.98 -21.81
CA TRP A 203 4.19 2.25 -20.97
C TRP A 203 5.25 1.17 -21.16
N ARG A 204 6.52 1.52 -20.90
CA ARG A 204 7.66 0.61 -20.92
C ARG A 204 8.41 0.68 -19.60
N ARG A 205 8.90 -0.45 -19.10
CA ARG A 205 9.76 -0.51 -17.91
C ARG A 205 10.80 -1.61 -18.02
N LEU A 206 11.87 -1.49 -17.25
CA LEU A 206 12.79 -2.60 -17.01
C LEU A 206 12.15 -3.60 -16.03
N VAL A 207 12.40 -4.89 -16.28
CA VAL A 207 12.00 -5.99 -15.41
C VAL A 207 13.23 -6.80 -15.02
N THR A 208 13.18 -7.46 -13.86
CA THR A 208 14.28 -8.33 -13.45
C THR A 208 14.36 -9.54 -14.38
N LYS A 209 15.54 -10.17 -14.50
CA LYS A 209 15.69 -11.44 -15.23
C LYS A 209 14.68 -12.49 -14.75
N ARG A 210 14.46 -12.58 -13.44
CA ARG A 210 13.51 -13.52 -12.85
C ARG A 210 12.05 -13.24 -13.24
N HIS A 211 11.64 -11.98 -13.22
CA HIS A 211 10.30 -11.58 -13.66
C HIS A 211 10.10 -11.84 -15.16
N ALA A 212 11.13 -11.60 -15.97
CA ALA A 212 11.11 -11.91 -17.40
C ALA A 212 10.96 -13.42 -17.67
N GLU A 213 11.72 -14.26 -16.96
CA GLU A 213 11.61 -15.72 -17.04
C GLU A 213 10.21 -16.19 -16.66
N ILE A 214 9.63 -15.68 -15.56
CA ILE A 214 8.26 -16.01 -15.14
C ILE A 214 7.27 -15.68 -16.26
N LEU A 215 7.33 -14.47 -16.82
CA LEU A 215 6.42 -14.07 -17.91
C LEU A 215 6.56 -14.97 -19.14
N ALA A 216 7.79 -15.33 -19.53
CA ALA A 216 8.05 -16.25 -20.64
C ALA A 216 7.53 -17.67 -20.38
N LEU A 217 7.68 -18.18 -19.15
CA LEU A 217 7.13 -19.48 -18.73
C LEU A 217 5.59 -19.48 -18.78
N LEU A 218 4.96 -18.43 -18.25
CA LEU A 218 3.50 -18.29 -18.28
C LEU A 218 2.96 -18.12 -19.70
N HIS A 219 3.69 -17.44 -20.58
CA HIS A 219 3.36 -17.33 -22.00
C HIS A 219 3.35 -18.72 -22.66
N ARG A 220 4.40 -19.52 -22.44
CA ARG A 220 4.54 -20.87 -23.00
C ARG A 220 3.50 -21.85 -22.45
N ALA A 221 3.14 -21.73 -21.17
CA ALA A 221 2.11 -22.56 -20.55
C ALA A 221 0.70 -22.24 -21.06
N GLY A 222 0.49 -21.04 -21.61
CA GLY A 222 -0.78 -20.63 -22.19
C GLY A 222 -1.95 -20.60 -21.18
N PRO A 223 -3.19 -20.79 -21.64
CA PRO A 223 -4.38 -20.70 -20.80
C PRO A 223 -4.44 -21.73 -19.66
N ALA A 224 -3.77 -22.87 -19.80
CA ALA A 224 -3.70 -23.91 -18.77
C ALA A 224 -2.93 -23.44 -17.52
N GLY A 225 -2.00 -22.50 -17.69
CA GLY A 225 -1.18 -21.97 -16.61
C GLY A 225 -0.21 -22.99 -16.00
N MET A 226 0.37 -22.61 -14.86
CA MET A 226 1.33 -23.41 -14.09
C MET A 226 0.93 -23.47 -12.62
N SER A 227 1.10 -24.61 -11.98
CA SER A 227 1.05 -24.69 -10.51
C SER A 227 2.29 -24.02 -9.91
N ALA A 228 2.28 -23.81 -8.58
CA ALA A 228 3.46 -23.28 -7.89
C ALA A 228 4.64 -24.26 -7.98
N GLU A 229 4.36 -25.56 -7.92
CA GLU A 229 5.33 -26.65 -8.03
C GLU A 229 5.95 -26.68 -9.43
N ALA A 230 5.12 -26.62 -10.47
CA ALA A 230 5.59 -26.58 -11.86
C ALA A 230 6.43 -25.33 -12.15
N LEU A 231 6.03 -24.18 -11.59
CA LEU A 231 6.79 -22.94 -11.72
C LEU A 231 8.13 -23.02 -10.98
N SER A 232 8.16 -23.60 -9.78
CA SER A 232 9.41 -23.84 -9.03
C SER A 232 10.36 -24.73 -9.84
N GLN A 233 9.84 -25.86 -10.34
CA GLN A 233 10.62 -26.81 -11.14
C GLN A 233 11.23 -26.13 -12.37
N ALA A 234 10.47 -25.27 -13.06
CA ALA A 234 10.93 -24.58 -14.25
C ALA A 234 11.95 -23.45 -13.97
N LEU A 235 11.86 -22.78 -12.81
CA LEU A 235 12.73 -21.65 -12.46
C LEU A 235 14.01 -22.07 -11.74
N PHE A 236 13.93 -23.10 -10.90
CA PHE A 236 14.99 -23.51 -9.97
C PHE A 236 15.49 -24.94 -10.21
N GLY A 237 14.78 -25.74 -11.03
CA GLY A 237 15.13 -27.14 -11.28
C GLY A 237 14.59 -28.13 -10.24
N ASP A 238 13.87 -27.66 -9.22
CA ASP A 238 13.24 -28.49 -8.18
C ASP A 238 11.91 -27.90 -7.65
N THR A 239 11.19 -28.68 -6.84
CA THR A 239 9.98 -28.22 -6.12
C THR A 239 10.27 -27.68 -4.72
N GLY A 240 11.52 -27.64 -4.27
CA GLY A 240 11.92 -27.15 -2.94
C GLY A 240 11.77 -25.63 -2.79
N HIS A 241 11.79 -24.89 -3.90
CA HIS A 241 11.74 -23.43 -3.93
C HIS A 241 10.31 -22.85 -4.08
N LEU A 242 9.28 -23.57 -3.62
CA LEU A 242 7.88 -23.15 -3.69
C LEU A 242 7.62 -21.76 -3.09
N ILE A 243 8.20 -21.48 -1.92
CA ILE A 243 8.02 -20.19 -1.23
C ILE A 243 8.65 -19.06 -2.05
N ALA A 244 9.85 -19.29 -2.60
CA ALA A 244 10.54 -18.33 -3.45
C ALA A 244 9.76 -18.05 -4.75
N ALA A 245 9.26 -19.10 -5.42
CA ALA A 245 8.43 -18.97 -6.61
C ALA A 245 7.15 -18.16 -6.34
N ARG A 246 6.45 -18.45 -5.23
CA ARG A 246 5.26 -17.69 -4.80
C ARG A 246 5.60 -16.23 -4.51
N ALA A 247 6.73 -15.97 -3.85
CA ALA A 247 7.19 -14.63 -3.51
C ALA A 247 7.54 -13.80 -4.76
N GLU A 248 8.21 -14.40 -5.75
CA GLU A 248 8.50 -13.75 -7.04
C GLU A 248 7.23 -13.42 -7.80
N VAL A 249 6.26 -14.34 -7.90
CA VAL A 249 4.96 -14.05 -8.54
C VAL A 249 4.21 -12.95 -7.80
N SER A 250 4.27 -12.94 -6.46
CA SER A 250 3.67 -11.88 -5.64
C SER A 250 4.30 -10.50 -5.95
N ARG A 251 5.62 -10.43 -6.03
CA ARG A 251 6.36 -9.20 -6.42
C ARG A 251 6.00 -8.75 -7.83
N LEU A 252 5.99 -9.69 -8.78
CA LEU A 252 5.59 -9.44 -10.17
C LEU A 252 4.17 -8.86 -10.25
N ARG A 253 3.21 -9.45 -9.52
CA ARG A 253 1.82 -8.97 -9.48
C ARG A 253 1.69 -7.58 -8.84
N ARG A 254 2.52 -7.26 -7.85
CA ARG A 254 2.54 -5.92 -7.26
C ARG A 254 3.04 -4.88 -8.26
N GLN A 255 3.99 -5.26 -9.12
CA GLN A 255 4.53 -4.36 -10.14
C GLN A 255 3.63 -4.22 -11.37
N LEU A 256 3.08 -5.32 -11.88
CA LEU A 256 2.37 -5.38 -13.15
C LEU A 256 0.85 -5.42 -13.00
N GLY A 257 0.35 -5.33 -11.77
CA GLY A 257 -1.03 -5.69 -11.46
C GLY A 257 -1.29 -7.18 -11.73
N GLY A 258 -2.55 -7.53 -11.94
CA GLY A 258 -2.99 -8.90 -12.23
C GLY A 258 -3.09 -9.18 -13.72
N ILE A 259 -2.09 -8.72 -14.46
CA ILE A 259 -1.68 -9.35 -15.72
C ILE A 259 -1.38 -10.84 -15.49
N VAL A 260 -0.94 -11.20 -14.28
CA VAL A 260 -0.78 -12.60 -13.84
C VAL A 260 -1.93 -12.99 -12.90
N ALA A 261 -2.79 -13.89 -13.38
CA ALA A 261 -3.82 -14.56 -12.59
C ALA A 261 -3.19 -15.62 -11.67
N THR A 262 -3.88 -15.95 -10.59
CA THR A 262 -3.42 -16.94 -9.59
C THR A 262 -4.38 -18.12 -9.53
N ARG A 263 -3.84 -19.33 -9.39
CA ARG A 263 -4.57 -20.63 -9.34
C ARG A 263 -5.29 -21.01 -10.66
N PRO A 264 -4.58 -21.64 -11.62
CA PRO A 264 -3.13 -21.73 -11.75
C PRO A 264 -2.51 -20.38 -12.14
N TYR A 265 -1.20 -20.22 -11.97
CA TYR A 265 -0.49 -19.03 -12.45
C TYR A 265 -0.56 -18.97 -13.98
N ARG A 266 -1.11 -17.90 -14.54
CA ARG A 266 -1.23 -17.70 -15.99
C ARG A 266 -1.36 -16.23 -16.32
N LEU A 267 -1.16 -15.88 -17.58
CA LEU A 267 -1.58 -14.57 -18.07
C LEU A 267 -3.09 -14.46 -17.97
N ALA A 268 -3.59 -13.32 -17.49
CA ALA A 268 -5.02 -13.10 -17.31
C ALA A 268 -5.75 -13.08 -18.67
N ASP A 269 -7.05 -13.37 -18.64
CA ASP A 269 -7.85 -13.37 -19.86
C ASP A 269 -7.83 -11.99 -20.53
N GLY A 270 -7.70 -11.97 -21.86
CA GLY A 270 -7.55 -10.73 -22.64
C GLY A 270 -6.13 -10.17 -22.69
N VAL A 271 -5.16 -10.83 -22.05
CA VAL A 271 -3.73 -10.51 -22.14
C VAL A 271 -3.06 -11.32 -23.24
N ARG A 272 -2.34 -10.66 -24.15
CA ARG A 272 -1.41 -11.30 -25.10
C ARG A 272 0.00 -10.82 -24.83
N LEU A 273 0.90 -11.76 -24.64
CA LEU A 273 2.33 -11.50 -24.52
C LEU A 273 3.02 -11.94 -25.81
N THR A 274 3.90 -11.12 -26.35
CA THR A 274 4.90 -11.46 -27.36
C THR A 274 6.28 -11.35 -26.72
N VAL A 275 7.15 -12.29 -27.03
CA VAL A 275 8.52 -12.32 -26.50
C VAL A 275 9.48 -12.16 -27.66
N THR A 276 10.30 -11.11 -27.60
CA THR A 276 11.37 -10.86 -28.57
C THR A 276 12.68 -11.27 -27.95
N HIS A 277 13.37 -12.21 -28.58
CA HIS A 277 14.75 -12.52 -28.27
C HIS A 277 15.64 -11.72 -29.21
N GLY A 278 16.73 -11.16 -28.71
CA GLY A 278 17.75 -10.63 -29.62
C GLY A 278 18.27 -11.77 -30.47
N ASP A 279 18.49 -11.53 -31.76
CA ASP A 279 19.18 -12.49 -32.62
C ASP A 279 20.50 -12.86 -31.93
N ALA A 280 20.57 -14.07 -31.42
CA ALA A 280 21.85 -14.70 -31.21
C ALA A 280 22.42 -14.81 -32.61
N GLY A 281 23.37 -13.95 -32.94
CA GLY A 281 24.21 -14.15 -34.12
C GLY A 281 24.67 -15.59 -34.09
N GLU A 282 24.16 -16.39 -35.02
CA GLU A 282 24.70 -17.70 -35.33
C GLU A 282 26.17 -17.50 -35.77
N PRO A 283 27.00 -18.51 -35.48
CA PRO A 283 28.37 -18.38 -34.95
C PRO A 283 29.41 -17.73 -35.86
#